data_AF-A0A942ALX9-F1
#
_entry.id   AF-A0A942ALX9-F1
#
_cell.length_a   1.000
_cell.length_b   1.000
_cell.length_c   1.000
_cell.angle_alpha   90.00
_cell.angle_beta   90.00
_cell.angle_gamma   90.00
#
_symmetry.space_group_name_H-M   'P 1'
#
loop_
_entity.id
_entity.type
_entity.pdbx_description
1 polymer ?
#
loop_
_entity_poly.entity_id
_entity_poly.type
_entity_poly.pdbx_seq_one_letter_code
_entity_poly.pdbx_strand_id
1 'polypeptide(L)'
;ALYLGATGHWGNAIGLSVYALVVVSNVDNLVRSILQKKMADTHPLITIFGVIIGLALFGFMGVIFGPLLLAIFALCVQIFKEEYLEKED
;
A
#
# COMPACT_ATOMS: atom_id res chain seq x y z
N ALA A 1 0.20 -6.67 -23.09
CA ALA A 1 1.21 -6.94 -24.12
C ALA A 1 1.01 -8.30 -24.80
N LEU A 2 0.90 -9.40 -24.05
CA LEU A 2 0.71 -10.76 -24.58
C LEU A 2 -0.47 -10.90 -25.57
N TYR A 3 -1.64 -10.33 -25.24
CA TYR A 3 -2.81 -10.36 -26.13
C TYR A 3 -2.58 -9.60 -27.46
N LEU A 4 -1.89 -8.45 -27.43
CA LEU A 4 -1.56 -7.65 -28.62
C LEU A 4 -0.49 -8.31 -29.49
N GLY A 5 0.44 -9.05 -28.88
CA GLY A 5 1.41 -9.86 -29.61
C GLY A 5 0.75 -11.05 -30.31
N ALA A 6 -0.21 -11.70 -29.65
CA ALA A 6 -0.98 -12.80 -30.22
C ALA A 6 -1.87 -12.38 -31.40
N THR A 7 -2.34 -11.12 -31.44
CA THR A 7 -3.13 -10.55 -32.55
C THR A 7 -2.26 -9.93 -33.65
N GLY A 8 -0.94 -10.15 -33.64
CA GLY A 8 -0.01 -9.73 -34.70
C GLY A 8 0.38 -8.24 -34.67
N HIS A 9 -0.07 -7.47 -33.69
CA HIS A 9 0.23 -6.04 -33.55
C HIS A 9 1.50 -5.82 -32.71
N TRP A 10 2.64 -6.30 -33.24
CA TRP A 10 3.93 -6.32 -32.56
C TRP A 10 4.42 -4.94 -32.09
N GLY A 11 4.20 -3.88 -32.90
CA GLY A 11 4.59 -2.50 -32.53
C GLY A 11 3.90 -1.99 -31.26
N ASN A 12 2.59 -2.20 -31.16
CA ASN A 12 1.80 -1.82 -29.98
C ASN A 12 2.12 -2.73 -28.78
N ALA A 13 2.42 -4.01 -29.02
CA ALA A 13 2.81 -4.94 -27.96
C ALA A 13 4.14 -4.53 -27.31
N ILE A 14 5.14 -4.16 -28.11
CA ILE A 14 6.45 -3.68 -27.63
C ILE A 14 6.28 -2.35 -26.89
N GLY A 15 5.57 -1.37 -27.49
CA GLY A 15 5.31 -0.07 -26.86
C GLY A 15 4.62 -0.20 -25.50
N LEU A 16 3.60 -1.06 -25.41
CA LEU A 16 2.90 -1.32 -24.15
C LEU A 16 3.78 -2.02 -23.11
N SER A 17 4.68 -2.92 -23.55
CA SER A 17 5.62 -3.61 -22.65
C SER A 17 6.64 -2.65 -22.06
N VAL A 18 7.21 -1.77 -22.88
CA VAL A 18 8.15 -0.74 -22.44
C VAL A 18 7.45 0.27 -21.52
N TYR A 19 6.22 0.70 -21.86
CA TYR A 19 5.45 1.59 -21.01
C TYR A 19 5.15 0.97 -19.64
N ALA A 20 4.74 -0.31 -19.59
CA ALA A 20 4.51 -1.00 -18.32
C ALA A 20 5.79 -1.12 -17.49
N LEU A 21 6.91 -1.47 -18.11
CA LEU A 21 8.18 -1.61 -17.39
C LEU A 21 8.75 -0.29 -16.90
N VAL A 22 8.65 0.78 -17.69
CA VAL A 22 9.24 2.07 -17.33
C VAL A 22 8.28 2.89 -16.48
N VAL A 23 7.04 3.09 -16.91
CA VAL A 23 6.14 4.01 -16.21
C VAL A 23 5.47 3.32 -15.03
N VAL A 24 4.87 2.16 -15.23
CA VAL A 24 4.13 1.47 -14.15
C VAL A 24 5.08 1.01 -13.05
N SER A 25 6.25 0.44 -13.39
CA SER A 25 7.23 0.03 -12.37
C SER A 25 7.75 1.22 -11.55
N ASN A 26 8.05 2.37 -12.18
CA ASN A 26 8.51 3.54 -11.44
C ASN A 26 7.41 4.11 -10.53
N VAL A 27 6.16 4.14 -10.99
CA VAL A 27 5.01 4.55 -10.17
C VAL A 27 4.82 3.60 -8.98
N ASP A 28 4.84 2.30 -9.21
CA ASP A 28 4.70 1.29 -8.15
C ASP A 28 5.82 1.38 -7.12
N ASN A 29 7.05 1.67 -7.56
CA ASN A 29 8.21 1.81 -6.68
C ASN A 29 8.18 3.12 -5.88
N LEU A 30 7.70 4.21 -6.49
CA LEU A 30 7.56 5.53 -5.85
C LEU A 30 6.44 5.51 -4.79
N VAL A 31 5.28 4.94 -5.12
CA VAL A 31 4.16 4.79 -4.18
C VAL A 31 4.60 3.93 -2.99
N ARG A 32 5.34 2.85 -3.23
CA ARG A 32 5.92 2.02 -2.16
C ARG A 32 6.88 2.81 -1.28
N SER A 33 7.75 3.63 -1.86
CA SER A 33 8.70 4.45 -1.11
C SER A 33 8.00 5.52 -0.25
N ILE A 34 6.96 6.17 -0.79
CA ILE A 34 6.16 7.17 -0.06
C ILE A 34 5.40 6.51 1.10
N LEU A 35 4.78 5.35 0.86
CA LEU A 35 4.09 4.59 1.90
C LEU A 35 5.07 4.13 2.99
N GLN A 36 6.24 3.60 2.62
CA GLN A 36 7.28 3.21 3.59
C GLN A 36 7.79 4.39 4.39
N LYS A 37 7.98 5.56 3.77
CA LYS A 37 8.44 6.78 4.44
C LYS A 37 7.42 7.31 5.45
N LYS A 38 6.12 7.14 5.19
CA LYS A 38 5.04 7.51 6.11
C LYS A 38 4.83 6.49 7.25
N MET A 39 5.18 5.23 7.02
CA MET A 39 5.07 4.15 8.03
C MET A 39 6.23 4.12 9.05
N ALA A 40 7.31 4.88 8.83
CA ALA A 40 8.51 4.84 9.67
C ALA A 40 8.30 5.32 11.12
N ASP A 41 7.20 6.00 11.42
CA ASP A 41 6.85 6.45 12.79
C ASP A 41 5.86 5.53 13.52
N THR A 42 5.44 4.41 12.92
CA THR A 42 4.55 3.47 13.60
C THR A 42 5.39 2.40 14.31
N HIS A 43 5.38 2.44 15.64
CA HIS A 43 6.10 1.54 16.54
C HIS A 43 6.14 0.08 16.01
N PRO A 44 7.31 -0.58 15.90
CA PRO A 44 7.45 -1.92 15.30
C PRO A 44 6.49 -2.99 15.85
N LEU A 45 6.05 -2.81 17.10
CA LEU A 45 5.05 -3.65 17.75
C LEU A 45 3.69 -3.60 17.05
N ILE A 46 3.24 -2.44 16.58
CA ILE A 46 1.95 -2.27 15.89
C ILE A 46 1.94 -3.05 14.58
N THR A 47 3.07 -3.08 13.85
CA THR A 47 3.19 -3.88 12.63
C THR A 47 3.11 -5.38 12.92
N ILE A 48 3.78 -5.85 13.98
CA ILE A 48 3.75 -7.26 14.38
C ILE A 48 2.33 -7.67 14.79
N PHE A 49 1.67 -6.88 15.64
CA PHE A 49 0.28 -7.12 16.01
C PHE A 49 -0.65 -7.04 14.80
N GLY A 50 -0.42 -6.10 13.88
CA GLY A 50 -1.18 -5.97 12.63
C GLY A 50 -1.08 -7.21 11.76
N VAL A 51 0.11 -7.78 11.58
CA VAL A 51 0.27 -9.03 10.82
C VAL A 51 -0.42 -10.21 11.53
N ILE A 52 -0.27 -10.34 12.85
CA ILE A 52 -0.89 -11.44 13.61
C ILE A 52 -2.42 -11.38 13.52
N ILE A 53 -3.00 -10.20 13.79
CA ILE A 53 -4.45 -9.97 13.72
C ILE A 53 -4.95 -10.10 12.27
N GLY A 54 -4.22 -9.54 11.32
CA GLY A 54 -4.56 -9.61 9.90
C GLY A 54 -4.56 -11.04 9.35
N LEU A 55 -3.55 -11.84 9.69
CA LEU A 55 -3.47 -13.24 9.27
C LEU A 55 -4.65 -14.06 9.80
N ALA A 56 -5.10 -13.78 11.04
CA ALA A 56 -6.27 -14.43 11.62
C ALA A 56 -7.59 -14.03 10.93
N LEU A 57 -7.72 -12.78 10.48
CA LEU A 57 -8.95 -12.26 9.86
C LEU A 57 -9.06 -12.54 8.35
N PHE A 58 -7.95 -12.45 7.62
CA PHE A 58 -7.94 -12.45 6.16
C PHE A 58 -7.04 -13.54 5.54
N GLY A 59 -6.46 -14.43 6.34
CA GLY A 59 -5.50 -15.45 5.87
C GLY A 59 -4.22 -14.81 5.34
N PHE A 60 -3.56 -15.42 4.35
CA PHE A 60 -2.29 -14.93 3.80
C PHE A 60 -2.34 -13.46 3.33
N MET A 61 -3.47 -13.03 2.77
CA MET A 61 -3.68 -11.64 2.34
C MET A 61 -3.60 -10.65 3.52
N GLY A 62 -3.92 -11.13 4.72
CA GLY A 62 -3.87 -10.41 5.98
C GLY A 62 -2.49 -9.92 6.41
N VAL A 63 -1.41 -10.46 5.83
CA VAL A 63 -0.05 -9.93 6.05
C VAL A 63 0.07 -8.49 5.53
N ILE A 64 -0.65 -8.16 4.45
CA ILE A 64 -0.68 -6.81 3.87
C ILE A 64 -1.79 -5.98 4.50
N PHE A 65 -3.00 -6.54 4.58
CA PHE A 65 -4.18 -5.81 5.05
C PHE A 65 -4.17 -5.55 6.56
N GLY A 66 -3.53 -6.40 7.36
CA GLY A 66 -3.49 -6.30 8.82
C GLY A 66 -2.81 -5.03 9.34
N PRO A 67 -1.53 -4.79 8.99
CA PRO A 67 -0.85 -3.55 9.37
C PRO A 67 -1.54 -2.30 8.80
N LEU A 68 -2.08 -2.39 7.58
CA LEU A 68 -2.80 -1.29 6.95
C LEU A 68 -4.05 -0.90 7.75
N LEU A 69 -4.84 -1.89 8.18
CA LEU A 69 -6.07 -1.66 8.94
C LEU A 69 -5.77 -1.06 10.31
N LEU A 70 -4.72 -1.53 11.01
CA LEU A 70 -4.28 -0.92 12.27
C LEU A 70 -3.76 0.50 12.09
N ALA A 71 -3.01 0.79 11.01
CA ALA A 71 -2.52 2.13 10.75
C ALA A 71 -3.66 3.13 10.51
N ILE A 72 -4.69 2.72 9.76
CA ILE A 72 -5.88 3.54 9.54
C ILE A 72 -6.66 3.74 10.85
N PHE A 73 -6.80 2.69 11.67
CA PHE A 73 -7.43 2.80 12.98
C PHE A 73 -6.69 3.78 13.89
N ALA A 74 -5.36 3.66 14.00
CA ALA A 74 -4.54 4.57 14.79
C ALA A 74 -4.64 6.02 14.29
N LEU A 75 -4.66 6.21 12.96
CA LEU A 75 -4.87 7.52 12.34
C LEU A 75 -6.25 8.11 12.71
N CYS A 76 -7.31 7.31 12.66
CA CYS A 76 -8.64 7.75 13.10
C CYS A 76 -8.65 8.15 14.57
N VAL A 77 -7.98 7.38 15.44
CA VAL A 77 -7.86 7.73 16.87
C VAL A 77 -7.06 9.02 17.06
N GLN A 78 -6.01 9.24 16.27
CA GLN A 78 -5.22 10.48 16.31
C GLN A 78 -6.06 11.68 15.89
N ILE A 79 -6.78 11.59 14.76
CA ILE A 79 -7.69 12.65 14.30
C ILE A 79 -8.79 12.91 15.34
N PHE A 80 -9.34 11.86 15.94
CA PHE A 80 -10.35 11.98 16.98
C PHE A 80 -9.79 12.65 18.24
N LYS A 81 -8.58 12.30 18.66
CA LYS A 81 -7.90 12.97 19.77
C LYS A 81 -7.68 14.45 19.48
N GLU A 82 -7.22 14.79 18.29
CA GLU A 82 -6.92 16.17 17.93
C GLU A 82 -8.19 17.04 17.87
N GLU A 83 -9.29 16.51 17.30
CA GLU A 83 -10.54 17.27 17.17
C GLU A 83 -11.34 17.37 18.48
N TYR A 84 -11.32 16.33 19.32
CA TYR A 84 -12.20 16.21 20.48
C TYR A 84 -11.51 16.23 21.86
N LEU A 85 -10.23 15.87 21.95
CA LEU A 85 -9.48 15.83 23.22
C LEU A 85 -8.46 16.98 23.35
N GLU A 86 -7.91 17.50 22.26
CA GLU A 86 -7.01 18.67 22.25
C GLU A 86 -7.77 19.98 21.98
N LYS A 87 -9.01 20.08 22.51
CA LYS A 87 -9.72 21.34 22.65
C LYS A 87 -9.58 21.85 24.09
N GLU A 88 -8.35 22.09 24.52
CA GLU A 88 -8.06 22.93 25.68
C GLU A 88 -6.77 23.69 25.37
N ASP A 89 -6.96 25.00 25.15
CA ASP A 89 -6.04 26.09 24.75
C ASP A 89 -5.78 26.34 23.25
#